data_AF-A0A0A9DN73-F1
#
_entry.id   AF-A0A0A9DN73-F1
#
_cell.length_a   1.000
_cell.length_b   1.000
_cell.length_c   1.000
_cell.angle_alpha   90.00
_cell.angle_beta   90.00
_cell.angle_gamma   90.00
#
_symmetry.space_group_name_H-M   'P 1'
#
loop_
_entity.id
_entity.type
_entity.pdbx_description
1 polymer ?
#
loop_
_entity_poly.entity_id
_entity_poly.type
_entity_poly.pdbx_seq_one_letter_code
_entity_poly.pdbx_strand_id
1 'polypeptide(L)'
;MLCLAVGMGLEFPIKETDVDAILHLKEMELKRQDADISYGRKAYMTYVAEGLGDLLDWNEVMKFQRKNGSLFNSPSTTAVALIHKYNDEALQYLNLLVSKFGSAVPAVYPLNIHCQLSMVDT
;
A
#
# COMPACT_ATOMS: atom_id res chain seq x y z
N MET A 1 -6.97 -1.19 -8.59
CA MET A 1 -7.36 -2.57 -8.94
C MET A 1 -8.53 -2.60 -9.91
N LEU A 2 -9.77 -2.27 -9.52
CA LEU A 2 -10.92 -2.29 -10.46
C LEU A 2 -10.71 -1.41 -11.70
N CYS A 3 -10.30 -0.15 -11.51
CA CYS A 3 -10.00 0.74 -12.66
C CYS A 3 -8.89 0.19 -13.57
N LEU A 4 -7.90 -0.52 -13.00
CA LEU A 4 -6.83 -1.13 -13.77
C LEU A 4 -7.37 -2.29 -14.61
N ALA A 5 -8.19 -3.17 -14.02
CA ALA A 5 -8.82 -4.27 -14.73
C ALA A 5 -9.72 -3.79 -15.87
N VAL A 6 -10.55 -2.76 -15.61
CA VAL A 6 -11.38 -2.11 -16.62
C VAL A 6 -10.52 -1.49 -17.73
N GLY A 7 -9.45 -0.77 -17.37
CA GLY A 7 -8.53 -0.17 -18.35
C GLY A 7 -7.78 -1.19 -19.21
N MET A 8 -7.61 -2.43 -18.71
CA MET A 8 -7.05 -3.55 -19.46
C MET A 8 -8.10 -4.33 -20.28
N GLY A 9 -9.38 -3.94 -20.23
CA GLY A 9 -10.46 -4.64 -20.92
C GLY A 9 -10.79 -6.01 -20.34
N LEU A 10 -10.50 -6.25 -19.05
CA LEU A 10 -10.85 -7.51 -18.40
C LEU A 10 -12.34 -7.57 -18.11
N GLU A 11 -12.98 -8.65 -18.52
CA GLU A 11 -14.37 -8.97 -18.14
C GLU A 11 -14.37 -9.70 -16.79
N PHE A 12 -15.23 -9.27 -15.87
CA PHE A 12 -15.40 -9.90 -14.58
C PHE A 12 -16.87 -9.84 -14.14
N PRO A 13 -17.37 -10.84 -13.38
CA PRO A 13 -18.80 -11.00 -13.07
C PRO A 13 -19.23 -10.07 -11.92
N ILE A 14 -19.03 -8.77 -12.08
CA ILE A 14 -19.46 -7.72 -11.14
C ILE A 14 -20.38 -6.78 -11.90
N LYS A 15 -21.50 -6.38 -11.29
CA LYS A 15 -22.42 -5.42 -11.92
C LYS A 15 -21.73 -4.06 -12.02
N GLU A 16 -21.95 -3.38 -13.14
CA GLU A 16 -21.44 -2.02 -13.36
C GLU A 16 -21.86 -1.07 -12.22
N THR A 17 -23.11 -1.17 -11.74
CA THR A 17 -23.62 -0.40 -10.60
C THR A 17 -22.84 -0.62 -9.31
N ASP A 18 -22.32 -1.83 -9.08
CA ASP A 18 -21.54 -2.15 -7.89
C ASP A 18 -20.11 -1.59 -8.02
N VAL A 19 -19.54 -1.61 -9.24
CA VAL A 19 -18.26 -0.96 -9.53
C VAL A 19 -18.37 0.54 -9.32
N ASP A 20 -19.38 1.18 -9.90
CA ASP A 20 -19.63 2.62 -9.76
C ASP A 20 -19.82 3.02 -8.29
N ALA A 21 -20.57 2.23 -7.52
CA ALA A 21 -20.76 2.46 -6.09
C ALA A 21 -19.42 2.43 -5.32
N ILE A 22 -18.55 1.47 -5.60
CA ILE A 22 -17.22 1.38 -4.97
C ILE A 22 -16.34 2.57 -5.36
N LEU A 23 -16.36 2.97 -6.64
CA LEU A 23 -15.59 4.11 -7.11
C LEU A 23 -16.08 5.43 -6.50
N HIS A 24 -17.39 5.60 -6.38
CA HIS A 24 -17.99 6.75 -5.71
C HIS A 24 -17.60 6.80 -4.23
N LEU A 25 -17.61 5.67 -3.51
CA LEU A 25 -17.15 5.59 -2.12
C LEU A 25 -15.67 5.97 -1.99
N LYS A 26 -14.82 5.52 -2.92
CA LYS A 26 -13.41 5.91 -2.97
C LYS A 26 -13.26 7.42 -3.16
N GLU A 27 -14.02 8.01 -4.09
CA GLU A 27 -13.96 9.46 -4.34
C GLU A 27 -14.42 10.28 -3.14
N MET A 28 -15.50 9.86 -2.46
CA MET A 28 -15.96 10.50 -1.22
C MET A 28 -14.89 10.46 -0.13
N GLU A 29 -14.21 9.32 0.04
CA GLU A 29 -13.13 9.21 1.02
C GLU A 29 -11.96 10.12 0.64
N LEU A 30 -11.56 10.17 -0.63
CA LEU A 30 -10.49 11.09 -1.07
C LEU A 30 -10.85 12.56 -0.83
N LYS A 31 -12.10 12.97 -1.10
CA LYS A 31 -12.59 14.33 -0.81
C LYS A 31 -12.58 14.63 0.69
N ARG A 32 -13.00 13.67 1.52
CA ARG A 32 -12.95 13.80 2.98
C ARG A 32 -11.52 14.03 3.47
N GLN A 33 -10.57 13.34 2.85
CA GLN A 33 -9.15 13.46 3.20
C GLN A 33 -8.55 14.77 2.68
N ASP A 34 -9.00 15.34 1.57
CA ASP A 34 -8.39 16.55 0.98
C ASP A 34 -8.42 17.80 1.90
N ALA A 35 -9.44 17.91 2.76
CA ALA A 35 -9.55 18.98 3.74
C ALA A 35 -8.59 18.84 4.94
N ASP A 36 -7.98 17.65 5.15
CA ASP A 36 -7.06 17.38 6.25
C ASP A 36 -5.60 17.41 5.74
N ILE A 37 -4.71 18.12 6.43
CA ILE A 37 -3.27 18.18 6.11
C ILE A 37 -2.42 17.53 7.20
N SER A 38 -3.05 16.83 8.14
CA SER A 38 -2.42 16.20 9.28
C SER A 38 -1.37 15.17 8.88
N TYR A 39 -0.38 14.98 9.77
CA TYR A 39 0.60 13.91 9.61
C TYR A 39 -0.06 12.52 9.56
N GLY A 40 -1.12 12.33 10.35
CA GLY A 40 -1.89 11.08 10.39
C GLY A 40 -2.51 10.73 9.04
N ARG A 41 -3.12 11.70 8.36
CA ARG A 41 -3.61 11.51 6.99
C ARG A 41 -2.48 11.14 6.06
N LYS A 42 -1.38 11.90 6.05
CA LYS A 42 -0.25 11.63 5.15
C LYS A 42 0.29 10.21 5.35
N ALA A 43 0.36 9.76 6.60
CA ALA A 43 0.74 8.39 6.94
C ALA A 43 -0.26 7.37 6.39
N TYR A 44 -1.57 7.60 6.58
CA TYR A 44 -2.62 6.72 6.07
C TYR A 44 -2.59 6.62 4.54
N MET A 45 -2.55 7.74 3.82
CA MET A 45 -2.48 7.75 2.36
C MET A 45 -1.23 7.04 1.84
N THR A 46 -0.10 7.23 2.52
CA THR A 46 1.14 6.53 2.19
C THR A 46 1.02 5.03 2.45
N TYR A 47 0.35 4.59 3.52
CA TYR A 47 0.11 3.18 3.79
C TYR A 47 -0.67 2.47 2.68
N VAL A 48 -1.64 3.15 2.06
CA VAL A 48 -2.47 2.59 0.98
C VAL A 48 -2.02 3.03 -0.43
N ALA A 49 -0.76 3.43 -0.59
CA ALA A 49 -0.26 4.03 -1.81
C ALA A 49 -0.42 3.16 -3.07
N GLU A 50 -0.46 1.84 -2.93
CA GLU A 50 -0.67 0.90 -4.03
C GLU A 50 -2.04 1.07 -4.70
N GLY A 51 -3.03 1.62 -3.98
CA GLY A 51 -4.36 1.91 -4.49
C GLY A 51 -4.54 3.32 -5.05
N LEU A 52 -3.53 4.19 -4.89
CA LEU A 52 -3.60 5.62 -5.18
C LEU A 52 -2.77 6.03 -6.39
N GLY A 53 -1.64 5.35 -6.68
CA GLY A 53 -0.85 5.58 -7.88
C GLY A 53 -0.42 7.05 -8.04
N ASP A 54 -0.68 7.64 -9.21
CA ASP A 54 -0.29 9.01 -9.57
C ASP A 54 -1.01 10.11 -8.78
N LEU A 55 -1.97 9.76 -7.91
CA LEU A 55 -2.60 10.73 -7.00
C LEU A 55 -1.68 11.17 -5.86
N LEU A 56 -0.51 10.53 -5.70
CA LEU A 56 0.42 10.80 -4.61
C LEU A 56 1.68 11.54 -5.09
N ASP A 57 2.14 12.48 -4.28
CA ASP A 57 3.52 12.97 -4.38
C ASP A 57 4.45 11.92 -3.78
N TRP A 58 5.09 11.14 -4.65
CA TRP A 58 6.00 10.09 -4.23
C TRP A 58 7.22 10.61 -3.47
N ASN A 59 7.61 11.89 -3.58
CA ASN A 59 8.67 12.44 -2.73
C ASN A 59 8.20 12.58 -1.28
N GLU A 60 6.94 12.97 -1.06
CA GLU A 60 6.35 13.02 0.28
C GLU A 60 6.13 11.61 0.84
N VAL A 61 5.70 10.66 0.01
CA VAL A 61 5.53 9.24 0.39
C VAL A 61 6.83 8.66 0.94
N MET A 62 7.96 8.93 0.27
CA MET A 62 9.26 8.37 0.68
C MET A 62 9.75 8.88 2.04
N LYS A 63 9.19 9.97 2.58
CA LYS A 63 9.50 10.42 3.95
C LYS A 63 9.05 9.43 5.03
N PHE A 64 8.16 8.51 4.70
CA PHE A 64 7.67 7.46 5.61
C PHE A 64 8.47 6.15 5.50
N GLN A 65 9.52 6.11 4.67
CA GLN A 65 10.36 4.93 4.55
C GLN A 65 11.03 4.61 5.89
N ARG A 66 10.93 3.35 6.30
CA ARG A 66 11.53 2.82 7.52
C ARG A 66 12.97 2.44 7.26
N LYS A 67 13.75 2.32 8.33
CA LYS A 67 15.17 1.90 8.28
C LYS A 67 15.40 0.52 7.65
N ASN A 68 14.38 -0.33 7.58
CA ASN A 68 14.46 -1.63 6.92
C ASN A 68 14.16 -1.56 5.41
N GLY A 69 14.02 -0.35 4.85
CA GLY A 69 13.69 -0.10 3.44
C GLY A 69 12.20 -0.15 3.10
N SER A 70 11.34 -0.62 4.02
CA SER A 70 9.90 -0.70 3.76
C SER A 70 9.16 0.62 3.94
N LEU A 71 8.03 0.76 3.26
CA LEU A 71 6.96 1.65 3.68
C LEU A 71 6.01 0.88 4.60
N PHE A 72 5.91 1.31 5.87
CA PHE A 72 5.01 0.75 6.87
C PHE A 72 5.06 -0.78 7.06
N ASN A 73 6.20 -1.43 6.80
CA ASN A 73 6.31 -2.89 6.80
C ASN A 73 5.37 -3.57 5.77
N SER A 74 4.77 -2.82 4.84
CA SER A 74 3.83 -3.32 3.84
C SER A 74 4.55 -3.66 2.54
N PRO A 75 4.54 -4.93 2.10
CA PRO A 75 5.19 -5.30 0.83
C PRO A 75 4.52 -4.70 -0.40
N SER A 76 3.18 -4.61 -0.44
CA SER A 76 2.46 -4.01 -1.57
C SER A 76 2.81 -2.54 -1.76
N THR A 77 2.76 -1.77 -0.67
CA THR A 77 3.11 -0.34 -0.64
C THR A 77 4.58 -0.11 -1.00
N THR A 78 5.47 -0.98 -0.51
CA THR A 78 6.90 -0.89 -0.84
C THR A 78 7.17 -1.24 -2.31
N ALA A 79 6.45 -2.21 -2.88
CA ALA A 79 6.57 -2.59 -4.29
C ALA A 79 6.14 -1.46 -5.22
N VAL A 80 5.03 -0.79 -4.94
CA VAL A 80 4.61 0.37 -5.76
C VAL A 80 5.62 1.51 -5.65
N ALA A 81 6.19 1.77 -4.46
CA ALA A 81 7.23 2.78 -4.30
C ALA A 81 8.51 2.45 -5.09
N LEU A 82 8.90 1.16 -5.14
CA LEU A 82 10.01 0.71 -5.98
C LEU A 82 9.74 1.00 -7.46
N ILE A 83 8.54 0.72 -7.96
CA ILE A 83 8.16 0.99 -9.36
C ILE A 83 8.27 2.47 -9.71
N HIS A 84 7.86 3.36 -8.79
CA HIS A 84 7.88 4.81 -9.06
C HIS A 84 9.23 5.50 -8.78
N LYS A 85 10.05 4.97 -7.86
CA LYS A 85 11.26 5.65 -7.39
C LYS A 85 12.56 4.90 -7.60
N TYR A 86 12.51 3.62 -8.01
CA TYR A 86 13.71 2.79 -8.19
C TYR A 86 14.63 2.81 -6.96
N ASN A 87 14.03 2.80 -5.76
CA ASN A 87 14.74 2.95 -4.49
C ASN A 87 15.42 1.63 -4.08
N ASP A 88 16.74 1.66 -3.88
CA ASP A 88 17.54 0.47 -3.55
C ASP A 88 17.14 -0.18 -2.23
N GLU A 89 16.80 0.60 -1.21
CA GLU A 89 16.40 0.06 0.10
C GLU A 89 15.06 -0.67 0.03
N ALA A 90 14.11 -0.16 -0.76
CA ALA A 90 12.84 -0.81 -1.04
C ALA A 90 13.05 -2.13 -1.79
N LEU A 91 13.96 -2.16 -2.76
CA LEU A 91 14.34 -3.40 -3.46
C LEU A 91 14.99 -4.41 -2.50
N GLN A 92 15.90 -3.97 -1.64
CA GLN A 92 16.54 -4.82 -0.63
C GLN A 92 15.51 -5.43 0.32
N TYR A 93 14.55 -4.62 0.79
CA TYR A 93 13.43 -5.11 1.60
C TYR A 93 12.64 -6.20 0.88
N LEU A 94 12.21 -5.97 -0.36
CA LEU A 94 11.40 -6.95 -1.11
C LEU A 94 12.19 -8.23 -1.41
N ASN A 95 13.48 -8.12 -1.75
CA ASN A 95 14.36 -9.27 -1.95
C ASN A 95 14.53 -10.09 -0.66
N LEU A 96 14.65 -9.44 0.49
CA LEU A 96 14.67 -10.11 1.79
C LEU A 96 13.40 -10.96 1.97
N LEU A 97 12.23 -10.39 1.68
CA LEU A 97 10.95 -11.09 1.84
C LEU A 97 10.85 -12.30 0.90
N VAL A 98 11.15 -12.12 -0.39
CA VAL A 98 11.15 -13.21 -1.38
C VAL A 98 12.16 -14.30 -0.99
N SER A 99 13.35 -13.93 -0.51
CA SER A 99 14.33 -14.93 -0.05
C SER A 99 13.82 -15.75 1.14
N LYS A 100 12.99 -15.15 2.00
CA LYS A 100 12.48 -15.76 3.22
C LYS A 100 11.22 -16.59 3.00
N PHE A 101 10.32 -16.11 2.16
CA PHE A 101 8.98 -16.69 1.97
C PHE A 101 8.82 -17.38 0.61
N GLY A 102 9.86 -17.40 -0.22
CA GLY A 102 9.85 -18.02 -1.54
C GLY A 102 9.01 -17.20 -2.52
N SER A 103 7.97 -17.80 -3.09
CA SER A 103 7.16 -17.21 -4.16
C SER A 103 6.01 -16.32 -3.65
N ALA A 104 5.96 -16.01 -2.36
CA ALA A 104 4.88 -15.23 -1.76
C ALA A 104 5.43 -14.27 -0.69
N VAL A 105 4.59 -13.33 -0.24
CA VAL A 105 4.91 -12.39 0.84
C VAL A 105 3.69 -12.22 1.76
N PRO A 106 3.87 -11.97 3.07
CA PRO A 106 2.77 -11.60 3.95
C PRO A 106 2.26 -10.18 3.64
N ALA A 107 1.10 -9.80 4.18
CA ALA A 107 0.60 -8.43 4.07
C ALA A 107 1.45 -7.42 4.86
N VAL A 108 2.12 -7.85 5.93
CA VAL A 108 2.97 -7.02 6.79
C VAL A 108 4.20 -7.82 7.25
N TYR A 109 5.39 -7.22 7.21
CA TYR A 109 6.63 -7.81 7.75
C TYR A 109 7.70 -6.76 8.14
N PRO A 110 8.43 -6.94 9.27
CA PRO A 110 8.32 -8.02 10.24
C PRO A 110 7.14 -7.85 11.21
N LEU A 111 6.72 -8.97 11.81
CA LEU A 111 5.63 -9.05 12.82
C LEU A 111 6.14 -9.42 14.22
N ASN A 112 7.46 -9.50 14.42
CA ASN A 112 8.06 -10.06 15.64
C ASN A 112 7.55 -9.39 16.93
N ILE A 113 7.47 -8.05 16.97
CA ILE A 113 7.01 -7.33 18.17
C ILE A 113 5.54 -7.66 18.45
N HIS A 114 4.68 -7.62 17.42
CA HIS A 114 3.27 -7.95 17.56
C HIS A 114 3.08 -9.38 18.06
N CYS A 115 3.75 -10.36 17.43
CA CYS A 115 3.68 -11.75 17.84
C CYS A 115 4.17 -11.96 19.28
N GLN A 116 5.29 -11.32 19.66
CA GLN A 116 5.84 -11.43 21.02
C GLN A 116 4.88 -10.88 22.07
N LEU A 117 4.29 -9.71 21.83
CA LEU A 117 3.31 -9.13 22.75
C LEU A 117 2.04 -9.98 22.84
N SER A 118 1.50 -10.45 21.71
CA SER A 118 0.31 -11.30 21.69
C SER A 118 0.51 -12.64 22.41
N MET A 119 1.70 -13.23 22.33
CA MET A 119 2.01 -14.47 23.06
C MET A 119 2.09 -14.26 24.58
N VAL A 120 2.45 -13.07 25.05
CA VAL A 120 2.49 -12.75 26.49
C VAL A 120 1.10 -12.42 27.03
N ASP A 121 0.25 -11.82 26.19
CA ASP A 121 -1.13 -11.45 26.54
C ASP A 121 -2.08 -12.67 26.61
N THR A 122 -1.71 -13.78 25.96
CA THR A 122 -2.47 -15.05 25.97
C THR A 122 -2.11 -15.90 27.19
#